data_AF-A0A146KAX9-F1
#
_entry.id   AF-A0A146KAX9-F1
#
_cell.length_a   1.000
_cell.length_b   1.000
_cell.length_c   1.000
_cell.angle_alpha   90.00
_cell.angle_beta   90.00
_cell.angle_gamma   90.00
#
_symmetry.space_group_name_H-M   'P 1'
#
loop_
_entity.id
_entity.type
_entity.pdbx_description
1 polymer ?
#
loop_
_entity_poly.entity_id
_entity_poly.type
_entity_poly.pdbx_seq_one_letter_code
_entity_poly.pdbx_strand_id
1 'polypeptide(L)'
;ENYKELKQIGKGAYGVVMMVQYIPDGKEYAMKVIPLGKLDQYQRKCMEHEIEIHKTISHPNIVELFESFDENNIRYVILELANQQSLYEYLNNRAAEKQPLTKQEIQNFSIQILTALDFLHKKQIIHRDVKPENIFMNMDDSQNIQLKLGDFGLAKENAADSVVGTYYYMAPEMFERVRYKTEIDVWAFGCVFYTMITYVLPFYSQSSEYVKMIKNIKYKKLNDKKAQEVLNSIFTTQQNRSTVEEVLALPFFKYQSSYTQDTEEEEPLLVTVENLASSN
;
A
#
# COMPACT_ATOMS: atom_id res chain seq x y z
N GLU A 1 -25.16 17.21 -11.51
CA GLU A 1 -25.02 18.18 -12.63
C GLU A 1 -23.58 18.65 -12.89
N ASN A 2 -22.72 18.77 -11.87
CA ASN A 2 -21.33 19.25 -12.06
C ASN A 2 -20.33 18.21 -12.59
N TYR A 3 -20.74 16.96 -12.76
CA TYR A 3 -19.86 15.86 -13.16
C TYR A 3 -20.33 15.25 -14.47
N LYS A 4 -19.38 15.08 -15.40
CA LYS A 4 -19.59 14.37 -16.67
C LYS A 4 -18.93 13.00 -16.60
N GLU A 5 -19.73 11.94 -16.71
CA GLU A 5 -19.22 10.56 -16.78
C GLU A 5 -18.44 10.31 -18.07
N LEU A 6 -17.28 9.66 -17.94
CA LEU A 6 -16.39 9.34 -19.06
C LEU A 6 -16.32 7.84 -19.31
N LYS A 7 -15.81 7.07 -18.35
CA LYS A 7 -15.69 5.60 -18.46
C LYS A 7 -15.75 4.94 -17.09
N GLN A 8 -16.21 3.69 -17.03
CA GLN A 8 -16.05 2.89 -15.83
C GLN A 8 -14.60 2.43 -15.71
N ILE A 9 -14.00 2.63 -14.53
CA ILE A 9 -12.59 2.26 -14.25
C ILE A 9 -12.45 1.15 -13.22
N GLY A 10 -13.52 0.82 -12.49
CA GLY A 10 -13.46 -0.26 -11.52
C GLY A 10 -14.82 -0.65 -10.96
N LYS A 11 -14.77 -1.64 -10.07
CA LYS A 11 -15.91 -2.09 -9.26
C LYS A 11 -15.44 -2.26 -7.83
N GLY A 12 -16.01 -1.48 -6.91
CA GLY A 12 -15.74 -1.57 -5.48
C GLY A 12 -16.66 -2.57 -4.79
N ALA A 13 -16.48 -2.73 -3.47
CA ALA A 13 -17.29 -3.63 -2.65
C ALA A 13 -18.80 -3.29 -2.68
N TYR A 14 -19.13 -2.00 -2.79
CA TYR A 14 -20.50 -1.49 -2.64
C TYR A 14 -21.05 -0.81 -3.91
N GLY A 15 -20.29 -0.80 -5.00
CA GLY A 15 -20.63 0.04 -6.14
C GLY A 15 -19.65 -0.04 -7.30
N VAL A 16 -19.81 0.87 -8.25
CA VAL A 16 -18.91 1.04 -9.40
C VAL A 16 -18.05 2.28 -9.22
N VAL A 17 -16.87 2.29 -9.83
CA VAL A 17 -16.00 3.46 -9.87
C VAL A 17 -15.94 3.96 -11.30
N MET A 18 -16.33 5.20 -11.49
CA MET A 18 -16.40 5.89 -12.78
C MET A 18 -15.32 6.97 -12.83
N MET A 19 -14.61 7.07 -13.94
CA MET A 19 -13.86 8.28 -14.27
C MET A 19 -14.85 9.35 -14.70
N VAL A 20 -14.73 10.53 -14.09
CA VAL A 20 -15.59 11.69 -14.36
C VAL A 20 -14.75 12.93 -14.58
N GLN A 21 -15.28 13.87 -15.35
CA GLN A 21 -14.74 15.23 -15.42
C GLN A 21 -15.59 16.16 -14.56
N TYR A 22 -14.96 16.90 -13.64
CA TYR A 22 -15.61 17.98 -12.93
C TYR A 22 -15.71 19.19 -13.87
N ILE A 23 -16.93 19.58 -14.20
CA ILE A 23 -17.21 20.61 -15.22
C ILE A 23 -16.60 21.98 -14.84
N PRO A 24 -16.64 22.44 -13.59
CA PRO A 24 -16.13 23.77 -13.23
C PRO A 24 -14.64 24.01 -13.47
N ASP A 25 -13.78 23.00 -13.27
CA ASP A 25 -12.32 23.13 -13.46
C ASP A 25 -11.76 22.26 -14.61
N GLY A 26 -12.60 21.40 -15.21
CA GLY A 26 -12.22 20.50 -16.29
C GLY A 26 -11.33 19.32 -15.87
N LYS A 27 -11.03 19.16 -14.57
CA LYS A 27 -10.17 18.08 -14.06
C LYS A 27 -10.91 16.75 -13.99
N GLU A 28 -10.15 15.67 -14.11
CA GLU A 28 -10.67 14.31 -14.01
C GLU A 28 -10.55 13.76 -12.59
N TYR A 29 -11.58 13.04 -12.15
CA TYR A 29 -11.69 12.45 -10.82
C TYR A 29 -12.21 11.01 -10.90
N ALA A 30 -12.01 10.25 -9.83
CA ALA A 30 -12.65 8.95 -9.63
C ALA A 30 -13.92 9.13 -8.80
N MET A 31 -15.08 8.84 -9.39
CA MET A 31 -16.38 8.87 -8.73
C MET A 31 -16.82 7.45 -8.35
N LYS A 32 -16.83 7.15 -7.06
CA LYS A 32 -17.41 5.92 -6.51
C LYS A 32 -18.90 6.12 -6.33
N VAL A 33 -19.70 5.31 -7.03
CA VAL A 33 -21.18 5.38 -7.04
C VAL A 33 -21.74 4.23 -6.22
N ILE A 34 -22.36 4.54 -5.07
CA ILE A 34 -22.79 3.57 -4.07
C ILE A 34 -24.31 3.62 -3.89
N PRO A 35 -25.07 2.63 -4.41
CA PRO A 35 -26.52 2.59 -4.23
C PRO A 35 -26.90 2.29 -2.78
N LEU A 36 -27.39 3.29 -2.05
CA LEU A 36 -27.67 3.17 -0.62
C LEU A 36 -28.77 2.14 -0.34
N GLY A 37 -29.74 1.99 -1.23
CA GLY A 37 -30.82 0.99 -1.12
C GLY A 37 -30.33 -0.47 -1.10
N LYS A 38 -29.08 -0.74 -1.50
CA LYS A 38 -28.47 -2.08 -1.47
C LYS A 38 -27.67 -2.34 -0.19
N LEU A 39 -27.51 -1.34 0.68
CA LEU A 39 -26.72 -1.44 1.89
C LEU A 39 -27.61 -1.65 3.11
N ASP A 40 -27.22 -2.61 3.95
CA ASP A 40 -27.76 -2.75 5.30
C ASP A 40 -27.24 -1.63 6.23
N GLN A 41 -27.79 -1.57 7.45
CA GLN A 41 -27.43 -0.53 8.42
C GLN A 41 -25.95 -0.59 8.84
N TYR A 42 -25.35 -1.78 8.89
CA TYR A 42 -23.95 -1.95 9.25
C TYR A 42 -23.03 -1.46 8.12
N GLN A 43 -23.32 -1.85 6.88
CA GLN A 43 -22.59 -1.42 5.69
C GLN A 43 -22.64 0.09 5.49
N ARG A 44 -23.79 0.73 5.75
CA ARG A 44 -23.92 2.20 5.74
C ARG A 44 -23.01 2.86 6.76
N LYS A 45 -22.96 2.35 8.00
CA LYS A 45 -22.06 2.85 9.03
C LYS A 45 -20.59 2.69 8.66
N CYS A 46 -20.21 1.56 8.07
CA CYS A 46 -18.85 1.34 7.60
C CYS A 46 -18.46 2.33 6.49
N MET A 47 -19.34 2.55 5.51
CA MET A 47 -19.14 3.53 4.43
C MET A 47 -19.05 4.97 4.98
N GLU A 48 -19.91 5.35 5.92
CA GLU A 48 -19.84 6.66 6.58
C GLU A 48 -18.52 6.82 7.34
N HIS A 49 -18.08 5.78 8.07
CA HIS A 49 -16.81 5.80 8.78
C HIS A 49 -15.60 5.93 7.84
N GLU A 50 -15.60 5.21 6.71
CA GLU A 50 -14.58 5.33 5.65
C GLU A 50 -14.44 6.79 5.20
N ILE A 51 -15.57 7.44 4.91
CA ILE A 51 -15.61 8.84 4.45
C ILE A 51 -15.16 9.81 5.53
N GLU A 52 -15.60 9.63 6.78
CA GLU A 52 -15.21 10.51 7.89
C GLU A 52 -13.71 10.41 8.20
N ILE A 53 -13.12 9.22 8.16
CA ILE A 53 -11.67 9.06 8.27
C ILE A 53 -10.98 9.79 7.11
N HIS A 54 -11.41 9.55 5.88
CA HIS A 54 -10.77 10.08 4.67
C HIS A 54 -10.79 11.62 4.63
N LYS A 55 -11.86 12.27 5.10
CA LYS A 55 -11.94 13.74 5.25
C LYS A 55 -10.84 14.35 6.14
N THR A 56 -10.27 13.58 7.07
CA THR A 56 -9.23 14.07 7.99
C THR A 56 -7.81 13.90 7.47
N ILE A 57 -7.67 13.34 6.26
CA ILE A 57 -6.43 12.91 5.64
C ILE A 57 -6.15 13.79 4.41
N SER A 58 -4.98 14.41 4.38
CA SER A 58 -4.48 15.16 3.23
C SER A 58 -2.97 15.05 3.21
N HIS A 59 -2.43 14.36 2.22
CA HIS A 59 -1.00 14.07 2.08
C HIS A 59 -0.68 13.81 0.60
N PRO A 60 0.46 14.27 0.07
CA PRO A 60 0.81 14.10 -1.35
C PRO A 60 0.85 12.64 -1.81
N ASN A 61 1.19 11.71 -0.91
CA ASN A 61 1.24 10.27 -1.20
C ASN A 61 -0.01 9.48 -0.75
N ILE A 62 -1.14 10.17 -0.55
CA ILE A 62 -2.44 9.55 -0.27
C ILE A 62 -3.45 10.07 -1.30
N VAL A 63 -4.32 9.20 -1.80
CA VAL A 63 -5.44 9.59 -2.67
C VAL A 63 -6.32 10.59 -1.92
N GLU A 64 -6.52 11.77 -2.47
CA GLU A 64 -7.36 12.79 -1.84
C GLU A 64 -8.86 12.48 -1.98
N LEU A 65 -9.64 12.76 -0.92
CA LEU A 65 -11.10 12.86 -1.01
C LEU A 65 -11.47 14.30 -1.37
N PHE A 66 -11.93 14.54 -2.59
CA PHE A 66 -12.32 15.86 -3.05
C PHE A 66 -13.67 16.28 -2.43
N GLU A 67 -14.69 15.45 -2.58
CA GLU A 67 -15.99 15.67 -1.93
C GLU A 67 -16.81 14.38 -1.83
N SER A 68 -17.90 14.42 -1.07
CA SER A 68 -18.89 13.34 -1.02
C SER A 68 -20.29 13.92 -0.82
N PHE A 69 -21.28 13.41 -1.54
CA PHE A 69 -22.66 13.88 -1.47
C PHE A 69 -23.66 12.75 -1.74
N ASP A 70 -24.91 12.98 -1.31
CA ASP A 70 -26.03 12.04 -1.51
C ASP A 70 -27.04 12.64 -2.51
N GLU A 71 -27.44 11.85 -3.50
CA GLU A 71 -28.48 12.22 -4.46
C GLU A 71 -29.29 10.97 -4.86
N ASN A 72 -30.63 11.07 -4.88
CA ASN A 72 -31.52 9.99 -5.33
C ASN A 72 -31.26 8.60 -4.69
N ASN A 73 -30.98 8.57 -3.38
CA ASN A 73 -30.64 7.34 -2.63
C ASN A 73 -29.35 6.65 -3.13
N ILE A 74 -28.42 7.43 -3.66
CA ILE A 74 -27.07 7.03 -4.07
C ILE A 74 -26.07 7.95 -3.37
N ARG A 75 -25.01 7.37 -2.81
CA ARG A 75 -23.84 8.10 -2.29
C ARG A 75 -22.81 8.19 -3.39
N TYR A 76 -22.33 9.41 -3.62
CA TYR A 76 -21.23 9.71 -4.52
C TYR A 76 -20.02 10.11 -3.67
N VAL A 77 -18.87 9.51 -3.95
CA VAL A 77 -17.59 9.85 -3.33
C VAL A 77 -16.62 10.20 -4.44
N ILE A 78 -16.14 11.44 -4.44
CA ILE A 78 -15.26 11.98 -5.47
C ILE A 78 -13.84 11.96 -4.92
N LEU A 79 -13.00 11.16 -5.56
CA LEU A 79 -11.60 10.93 -5.18
C LEU A 79 -10.67 11.47 -6.26
N GLU A 80 -9.46 11.82 -5.85
CA GLU A 80 -8.35 12.02 -6.78
C GLU A 80 -8.21 10.81 -7.70
N LEU A 81 -8.04 11.08 -9.00
CA LEU A 81 -7.83 10.05 -10.00
C LEU A 81 -6.34 9.75 -10.14
N ALA A 82 -5.92 8.55 -9.75
CA ALA A 82 -4.58 8.05 -10.05
C ALA A 82 -4.59 7.43 -11.46
N ASN A 83 -4.06 8.18 -12.43
CA ASN A 83 -4.33 8.00 -13.86
C ASN A 83 -3.57 6.87 -14.56
N GLN A 84 -2.65 6.18 -13.88
CA GLN A 84 -1.81 5.17 -14.51
C GLN A 84 -2.28 3.75 -14.19
N GLN A 85 -1.63 3.12 -13.22
CA GLN A 85 -1.86 1.74 -12.84
C GLN A 85 -1.54 1.58 -11.35
N SER A 86 -1.95 0.46 -10.77
CA SER A 86 -1.52 0.06 -9.43
C SER A 86 -0.03 -0.34 -9.43
N LEU A 87 0.61 -0.27 -8.26
CA LEU A 87 1.95 -0.80 -8.05
C LEU A 87 1.96 -2.31 -8.35
N TYR A 88 0.85 -3.02 -8.07
CA TYR A 88 0.69 -4.44 -8.44
C TYR A 88 0.86 -4.66 -9.95
N GLU A 89 0.11 -3.93 -10.78
CA GLU A 89 0.19 -4.04 -12.25
C GLU A 89 1.58 -3.65 -12.75
N TYR A 90 2.16 -2.57 -12.21
CA TYR A 90 3.49 -2.14 -12.56
C TYR A 90 4.56 -3.21 -12.27
N LEU A 91 4.54 -3.81 -11.07
CA LEU A 91 5.48 -4.87 -10.69
C LEU A 91 5.31 -6.12 -11.56
N ASN A 92 4.08 -6.51 -11.88
CA ASN A 92 3.83 -7.65 -12.77
C ASN A 92 4.34 -7.41 -14.18
N ASN A 93 4.12 -6.22 -14.74
CA ASN A 93 4.64 -5.85 -16.06
C ASN A 93 6.17 -5.88 -16.08
N ARG A 94 6.82 -5.28 -15.08
CA ARG A 94 8.28 -5.31 -14.93
C ARG A 94 8.84 -6.73 -14.77
N ALA A 95 8.15 -7.58 -14.01
CA ALA A 95 8.52 -8.99 -13.85
C ALA A 95 8.40 -9.77 -15.17
N ALA A 96 7.31 -9.59 -15.92
CA ALA A 96 7.09 -10.23 -17.21
C ALA A 96 8.15 -9.82 -18.24
N GLU A 97 8.58 -8.56 -18.20
CA GLU A 97 9.65 -8.01 -19.03
C GLU A 97 11.06 -8.34 -18.52
N LYS A 98 11.18 -9.02 -17.38
CA LYS A 98 12.45 -9.32 -16.68
C LYS A 98 13.28 -8.06 -16.40
N GLN A 99 12.63 -6.95 -16.11
CA GLN A 99 13.25 -5.68 -15.77
C GLN A 99 13.18 -5.47 -14.25
N PRO A 100 14.22 -5.82 -13.47
CA PRO A 100 14.23 -5.54 -12.04
C PRO A 100 14.15 -4.03 -11.78
N LEU A 101 13.55 -3.63 -10.65
CA LEU A 101 13.64 -2.25 -10.20
C LEU A 101 15.06 -1.95 -9.74
N THR A 102 15.51 -0.74 -10.06
CA THR A 102 16.75 -0.20 -9.52
C THR A 102 16.60 0.06 -8.03
N LYS A 103 17.72 0.05 -7.31
CA LYS A 103 17.75 0.41 -5.89
C LYS A 103 17.14 1.79 -5.63
N GLN A 104 17.41 2.75 -6.51
CA GLN A 104 16.85 4.10 -6.42
C GLN A 104 15.32 4.11 -6.57
N GLU A 105 14.77 3.35 -7.51
CA GLU A 105 13.30 3.20 -7.65
C GLU A 105 12.70 2.61 -6.37
N ILE A 106 13.29 1.53 -5.84
CA ILE A 106 12.82 0.88 -4.62
C ILE A 106 12.87 1.83 -3.43
N GLN A 107 13.97 2.59 -3.27
CA GLN A 107 14.11 3.61 -2.23
C GLN A 107 13.05 4.71 -2.37
N ASN A 108 12.89 5.26 -3.58
CA ASN A 108 11.93 6.34 -3.84
C ASN A 108 10.49 5.90 -3.58
N PHE A 109 10.11 4.71 -4.05
CA PHE A 109 8.78 4.16 -3.81
C PHE A 109 8.55 3.88 -2.33
N SER A 110 9.55 3.29 -1.66
CA SER A 110 9.47 3.01 -0.23
C SER A 110 9.30 4.27 0.61
N ILE A 111 10.06 5.33 0.31
CA ILE A 111 9.96 6.60 1.01
C ILE A 111 8.55 7.18 0.86
N GLN A 112 7.98 7.16 -0.35
CA GLN A 112 6.62 7.67 -0.59
C GLN A 112 5.53 6.87 0.16
N ILE A 113 5.67 5.55 0.23
CA ILE A 113 4.73 4.70 1.00
C ILE A 113 4.91 4.96 2.49
N LEU A 114 6.14 5.00 2.98
CA LEU A 114 6.46 5.20 4.39
C LEU A 114 6.00 6.59 4.85
N THR A 115 6.22 7.67 4.11
CA THR A 115 5.73 9.01 4.50
C THR A 115 4.20 9.08 4.57
N ALA A 116 3.49 8.39 3.68
CA ALA A 116 2.03 8.25 3.78
C ALA A 116 1.62 7.51 5.06
N LEU A 117 2.28 6.41 5.40
CA LEU A 117 2.00 5.65 6.63
C LEU A 117 2.35 6.46 7.89
N ASP A 118 3.49 7.14 7.91
CA ASP A 118 3.90 8.04 9.00
C ASP A 118 2.83 9.10 9.29
N PHE A 119 2.32 9.74 8.24
CA PHE A 119 1.23 10.71 8.34
C PHE A 119 -0.02 10.12 9.00
N LEU A 120 -0.44 8.92 8.58
CA LEU A 120 -1.59 8.22 9.17
C LEU A 120 -1.32 7.83 10.63
N HIS A 121 -0.13 7.32 10.92
CA HIS A 121 0.26 6.80 12.23
C HIS A 121 0.33 7.92 13.27
N LYS A 122 0.80 9.12 12.90
CA LYS A 122 0.76 10.33 13.74
C LYS A 122 -0.67 10.77 14.09
N LYS A 123 -1.65 10.45 13.25
CA LYS A 123 -3.08 10.64 13.52
C LYS A 123 -3.72 9.43 14.21
N GLN A 124 -2.95 8.40 14.56
CA GLN A 124 -3.43 7.13 15.11
C GLN A 124 -4.42 6.41 14.17
N ILE A 125 -4.28 6.59 12.87
CA ILE A 125 -5.07 5.89 11.85
C ILE A 125 -4.27 4.68 11.37
N ILE A 126 -4.88 3.50 11.42
CA ILE A 126 -4.36 2.24 10.93
C ILE A 126 -5.02 1.96 9.59
N HIS A 127 -4.24 1.72 8.54
CA HIS A 127 -4.76 1.46 7.20
C HIS A 127 -5.38 0.06 7.08
N ARG A 128 -4.71 -0.97 7.63
CA ARG A 128 -5.13 -2.39 7.68
C ARG A 128 -5.25 -3.15 6.35
N ASP A 129 -5.03 -2.49 5.20
CA ASP A 129 -4.96 -3.16 3.89
C ASP A 129 -3.88 -2.60 2.96
N VAL A 130 -2.68 -2.37 3.51
CA VAL A 130 -1.52 -1.93 2.71
C VAL A 130 -1.06 -3.09 1.82
N LYS A 131 -1.14 -2.90 0.50
CA LYS A 131 -0.73 -3.88 -0.52
C LYS A 131 -0.52 -3.18 -1.87
N PRO A 132 0.21 -3.79 -2.83
CA PRO A 132 0.49 -3.16 -4.12
C PRO A 132 -0.75 -2.78 -4.93
N GLU A 133 -1.87 -3.46 -4.75
CA GLU A 133 -3.14 -3.16 -5.43
C GLU A 133 -3.79 -1.85 -4.94
N ASN A 134 -3.52 -1.47 -3.68
CA ASN A 134 -4.05 -0.24 -3.05
C ASN A 134 -3.04 0.92 -3.10
N ILE A 135 -1.90 0.73 -3.77
CA ILE A 135 -0.89 1.77 -3.99
C ILE A 135 -0.93 2.12 -5.48
N PHE A 136 -1.46 3.28 -5.81
CA PHE A 136 -1.63 3.71 -7.19
C PHE A 136 -0.47 4.58 -7.66
N MET A 137 -0.16 4.52 -8.95
CA MET A 137 0.82 5.38 -9.59
C MET A 137 0.15 6.56 -10.28
N ASN A 138 0.72 7.73 -10.09
CA ASN A 138 0.43 8.95 -10.83
C ASN A 138 1.74 9.57 -11.34
N MET A 139 1.65 10.56 -12.22
CA MET A 139 2.79 11.38 -12.64
C MET A 139 2.65 12.76 -12.03
N ASP A 140 3.71 13.27 -11.40
CA ASP A 140 3.75 14.66 -10.95
C ASP A 140 3.92 15.63 -12.15
N ASP A 141 3.86 16.93 -11.89
CA ASP A 141 4.04 17.98 -12.92
C ASP A 141 5.41 17.89 -13.62
N SER A 142 6.40 17.28 -12.97
CA SER A 142 7.76 17.06 -13.50
C SER A 142 7.93 15.70 -14.19
N GLN A 143 6.84 14.96 -14.41
CA GLN A 143 6.82 13.62 -15.02
C GLN A 143 7.55 12.54 -14.19
N ASN A 144 7.68 12.72 -12.88
CA ASN A 144 8.16 11.67 -11.98
C ASN A 144 6.99 10.83 -11.45
N ILE A 145 7.27 9.56 -11.16
CA ILE A 145 6.30 8.65 -10.56
C ILE A 145 5.99 9.09 -9.13
N GLN A 146 4.73 9.46 -8.89
CA GLN A 146 4.17 9.73 -7.59
C GLN A 146 3.27 8.56 -7.15
N LEU A 147 3.57 7.94 -6.01
CA LEU A 147 2.72 6.92 -5.42
C LEU A 147 1.64 7.54 -4.55
N LYS A 148 0.43 6.96 -4.63
CA LYS A 148 -0.76 7.36 -3.89
C LYS A 148 -1.34 6.13 -3.18
N LEU A 149 -1.23 6.08 -1.86
CA LEU A 149 -1.92 5.08 -1.04
C LEU A 149 -3.42 5.39 -1.03
N GLY A 150 -4.25 4.40 -1.30
CA GLY A 150 -5.71 4.53 -1.29
C GLY A 150 -6.41 3.33 -0.66
N ASP A 151 -7.74 3.34 -0.75
CA ASP A 151 -8.66 2.37 -0.13
C ASP A 151 -8.63 2.33 1.41
N PHE A 152 -9.35 3.26 2.01
CA PHE A 152 -9.54 3.37 3.46
C PHE A 152 -10.75 2.58 3.97
N GLY A 153 -11.34 1.68 3.16
CA GLY A 153 -12.54 0.93 3.54
C GLY A 153 -12.34 0.02 4.76
N LEU A 154 -11.09 -0.34 5.05
CA LEU A 154 -10.70 -1.06 6.26
C LEU A 154 -9.98 -0.19 7.30
N ALA A 155 -9.84 1.12 7.10
CA ALA A 155 -9.11 1.96 8.04
C ALA A 155 -9.77 2.00 9.44
N LYS A 156 -8.97 2.25 10.48
CA LYS A 156 -9.46 2.33 11.87
C LYS A 156 -8.59 3.23 12.73
N GLU A 157 -9.21 3.93 13.68
CA GLU A 157 -8.49 4.78 14.65
C GLU A 157 -8.05 4.00 15.91
N ASN A 158 -6.93 4.41 16.48
CA ASN A 158 -6.32 3.99 17.75
C ASN A 158 -5.85 2.54 17.82
N ALA A 159 -6.77 1.57 17.75
CA ALA A 159 -6.47 0.15 17.90
C ALA A 159 -7.60 -0.72 17.34
N ALA A 160 -7.27 -1.95 16.97
CA ALA A 160 -8.22 -2.96 16.56
C ALA A 160 -7.79 -4.36 17.02
N ASP A 161 -8.72 -5.31 16.96
CA ASP A 161 -8.55 -6.73 17.30
C ASP A 161 -9.19 -7.66 16.25
N SER A 162 -9.92 -7.10 15.28
CA SER A 162 -10.55 -7.82 14.19
C SER A 162 -9.52 -8.34 13.18
N VAL A 163 -9.73 -9.55 12.66
CA VAL A 163 -8.90 -10.10 11.57
C VAL A 163 -9.49 -9.65 10.23
N VAL A 164 -8.90 -8.61 9.64
CA VAL A 164 -9.34 -7.99 8.36
C VAL A 164 -8.13 -7.66 7.50
N GLY A 165 -8.34 -7.41 6.21
CA GLY A 165 -7.29 -7.11 5.24
C GLY A 165 -7.00 -8.27 4.30
N THR A 166 -5.99 -8.10 3.47
CA THR A 166 -5.56 -9.13 2.52
C THR A 166 -4.65 -10.14 3.20
N TYR A 167 -5.06 -11.41 3.25
CA TYR A 167 -4.47 -12.49 4.05
C TYR A 167 -2.93 -12.56 4.02
N TYR A 168 -2.33 -12.39 2.85
CA TYR A 168 -0.87 -12.52 2.67
C TYR A 168 -0.04 -11.33 3.19
N TYR A 169 -0.70 -10.21 3.54
CA TYR A 169 -0.08 -8.98 4.05
C TYR A 169 -0.34 -8.77 5.55
N MET A 170 -1.18 -9.62 6.17
CA MET A 170 -1.51 -9.52 7.59
C MET A 170 -0.30 -9.82 8.49
N ALA A 171 -0.16 -9.07 9.58
CA ALA A 171 0.87 -9.34 10.58
C ALA A 171 0.53 -10.57 11.45
N PRO A 172 1.54 -11.28 12.02
CA PRO A 172 1.32 -12.48 12.83
C PRO A 172 0.32 -12.30 13.98
N GLU A 173 0.38 -11.16 14.67
CA GLU A 173 -0.47 -10.83 15.83
C GLU A 173 -1.97 -10.77 15.49
N MET A 174 -2.32 -10.50 14.23
CA MET A 174 -3.72 -10.49 13.78
C MET A 174 -4.32 -11.90 13.82
N PHE A 175 -3.54 -12.93 13.48
CA PHE A 175 -3.97 -14.32 13.56
C PHE A 175 -4.10 -14.82 15.00
N GLU A 176 -3.44 -14.15 15.93
CA GLU A 176 -3.50 -14.44 17.36
C GLU A 176 -4.63 -13.71 18.08
N ARG A 177 -5.38 -12.87 17.34
CA ARG A 177 -6.44 -11.99 17.89
C ARG A 177 -5.92 -11.12 19.03
N VAL A 178 -4.65 -10.76 18.95
CA VAL A 178 -4.02 -9.80 19.86
C VAL A 178 -4.41 -8.41 19.40
N ARG A 179 -4.65 -7.50 20.36
CA ARG A 179 -4.92 -6.10 20.05
C ARG A 179 -3.71 -5.46 19.39
N TYR A 180 -3.92 -4.80 18.27
CA TYR A 180 -2.88 -4.20 17.45
C TYR A 180 -3.18 -2.74 17.14
N LYS A 181 -2.13 -2.00 16.74
CA LYS A 181 -2.24 -0.61 16.27
C LYS A 181 -1.58 -0.46 14.90
N THR A 182 -0.86 0.63 14.69
CA THR A 182 -0.27 1.08 13.43
C THR A 182 0.89 0.19 12.96
N GLU A 183 1.54 -0.54 13.87
CA GLU A 183 2.67 -1.43 13.58
C GLU A 183 2.34 -2.55 12.59
N ILE A 184 1.07 -2.91 12.40
CA ILE A 184 0.67 -3.91 11.40
C ILE A 184 0.79 -3.37 9.96
N ASP A 185 0.66 -2.06 9.76
CA ASP A 185 0.87 -1.45 8.45
C ASP A 185 2.36 -1.46 8.08
N VAL A 186 3.25 -1.37 9.08
CA VAL A 186 4.71 -1.49 8.86
C VAL A 186 5.06 -2.91 8.43
N TRP A 187 4.44 -3.93 9.02
CA TRP A 187 4.58 -5.31 8.57
C TRP A 187 4.14 -5.47 7.10
N ALA A 188 2.95 -4.96 6.77
CA ALA A 188 2.41 -5.01 5.43
C ALA A 188 3.31 -4.27 4.42
N PHE A 189 3.88 -3.12 4.80
CA PHE A 189 4.92 -2.44 4.03
C PHE A 189 6.16 -3.35 3.82
N GLY A 190 6.62 -4.08 4.83
CA GLY A 190 7.71 -5.06 4.68
C GLY A 190 7.41 -6.10 3.59
N CYS A 191 6.17 -6.56 3.51
CA CYS A 191 5.73 -7.44 2.42
C CYS A 191 5.83 -6.75 1.06
N VAL A 192 5.35 -5.50 0.94
CA VAL A 192 5.45 -4.70 -0.29
C VAL A 192 6.92 -4.47 -0.68
N PHE A 193 7.78 -4.09 0.26
CA PHE A 193 9.21 -3.87 0.07
C PHE A 193 9.90 -5.12 -0.48
N TYR A 194 9.64 -6.28 0.14
CA TYR A 194 10.16 -7.55 -0.35
C TYR A 194 9.65 -7.87 -1.76
N THR A 195 8.37 -7.63 -2.06
CA THR A 195 7.79 -7.87 -3.38
C THR A 195 8.33 -6.89 -4.44
N MET A 196 8.63 -5.64 -4.11
CA MET A 196 9.29 -4.71 -5.04
C MET A 196 10.68 -5.21 -5.46
N ILE A 197 11.40 -5.89 -4.57
CA ILE A 197 12.75 -6.42 -4.84
C ILE A 197 12.69 -7.75 -5.59
N THR A 198 11.74 -8.61 -5.22
CA THR A 198 11.76 -10.03 -5.62
C THR A 198 10.68 -10.44 -6.61
N TYR A 199 9.69 -9.57 -6.82
CA TYR A 199 8.44 -9.84 -7.54
C TYR A 199 7.62 -11.03 -6.99
N VAL A 200 7.92 -11.49 -5.79
CA VAL A 200 7.18 -12.54 -5.09
C VAL A 200 6.84 -12.12 -3.66
N LEU A 201 5.87 -12.79 -3.04
CA LEU A 201 5.53 -12.58 -1.64
C LEU A 201 6.61 -13.18 -0.72
N PRO A 202 6.95 -12.55 0.43
CA PRO A 202 7.87 -13.16 1.39
C PRO A 202 7.28 -14.39 2.06
N PHE A 203 5.96 -14.35 2.30
CA PHE A 203 5.20 -15.40 2.94
C PHE A 203 4.13 -15.87 1.97
N TYR A 204 4.30 -17.08 1.43
CA TYR A 204 3.28 -17.77 0.65
C TYR A 204 3.26 -19.26 0.99
N SER A 205 2.07 -19.79 1.24
CA SER A 205 1.85 -21.23 1.40
C SER A 205 0.41 -21.55 1.05
N GLN A 206 0.21 -22.62 0.27
CA GLN A 206 -1.11 -23.15 -0.06
C GLN A 206 -1.64 -24.10 1.03
N SER A 207 -0.83 -24.42 2.04
CA SER A 207 -1.19 -25.32 3.13
C SER A 207 -1.63 -24.57 4.39
N SER A 208 -2.20 -25.31 5.35
CA SER A 208 -2.49 -24.79 6.71
C SER A 208 -1.25 -24.35 7.49
N GLU A 209 -0.06 -24.50 6.93
CA GLU A 209 1.21 -24.08 7.53
C GLU A 209 1.51 -22.60 7.35
N TYR A 210 0.73 -21.86 6.56
CA TYR A 210 0.94 -20.41 6.37
C TYR A 210 1.07 -19.66 7.70
N VAL A 211 0.15 -19.92 8.64
CA VAL A 211 0.15 -19.29 9.96
C VAL A 211 1.40 -19.69 10.77
N LYS A 212 1.90 -20.93 10.63
CA LYS A 212 3.16 -21.34 11.28
C LYS A 212 4.36 -20.63 10.67
N MET A 213 4.39 -20.50 9.35
CA MET A 213 5.48 -19.86 8.61
C MET A 213 5.60 -18.38 8.98
N ILE A 214 4.48 -17.65 9.02
CA ILE A 214 4.47 -16.22 9.34
C ILE A 214 4.84 -15.98 10.81
N LYS A 215 4.33 -16.80 11.74
CA LYS A 215 4.69 -16.73 13.17
C LYS A 215 6.17 -17.01 13.44
N ASN A 216 6.76 -17.92 12.68
CA ASN A 216 8.18 -18.23 12.75
C ASN A 216 9.04 -17.33 11.84
N ILE A 217 8.42 -16.36 11.15
CA ILE A 217 9.09 -15.39 10.28
C ILE A 217 10.01 -16.09 9.26
N LYS A 218 9.50 -17.15 8.64
CA LYS A 218 10.25 -17.96 7.69
C LYS A 218 9.99 -17.47 6.26
N TYR A 219 10.96 -16.77 5.68
CA TYR A 219 10.99 -16.32 4.29
C TYR A 219 12.42 -16.42 3.72
N LYS A 220 12.57 -16.36 2.40
CA LYS A 220 13.89 -16.36 1.74
C LYS A 220 14.57 -15.00 1.97
N LYS A 221 15.76 -14.99 2.57
CA LYS A 221 16.51 -13.76 2.84
C LYS A 221 17.03 -13.13 1.55
N LEU A 222 17.11 -11.80 1.54
CA LEU A 222 17.74 -11.01 0.49
C LEU A 222 19.26 -11.05 0.63
N ASN A 223 19.97 -10.84 -0.48
CA ASN A 223 21.43 -10.80 -0.46
C ASN A 223 21.97 -9.43 -0.02
N ASP A 224 21.35 -8.34 -0.50
CA ASP A 224 21.70 -6.98 -0.07
C ASP A 224 21.48 -6.84 1.44
N LYS A 225 22.57 -6.66 2.18
CA LYS A 225 22.57 -6.57 3.64
C LYS A 225 21.77 -5.38 4.16
N LYS A 226 21.78 -4.24 3.46
CA LYS A 226 21.05 -3.02 3.85
C LYS A 226 19.55 -3.22 3.64
N ALA A 227 19.15 -3.82 2.52
CA ALA A 227 17.75 -4.20 2.28
C ALA A 227 17.27 -5.27 3.27
N GLN A 228 18.13 -6.24 3.58
CA GLN A 228 17.82 -7.28 4.56
C GLN A 228 17.73 -6.73 5.99
N GLU A 229 18.49 -5.69 6.33
CA GLU A 229 18.39 -4.97 7.60
C GLU A 229 17.01 -4.30 7.75
N VAL A 230 16.50 -3.65 6.70
CA VAL A 230 15.13 -3.12 6.66
C VAL A 230 14.13 -4.23 7.00
N LEU A 231 14.20 -5.38 6.33
CA LEU A 231 13.29 -6.49 6.60
C LEU A 231 13.47 -7.11 7.99
N ASN A 232 14.67 -7.12 8.55
CA ASN A 232 14.90 -7.62 9.92
C ASN A 232 14.29 -6.68 10.98
N SER A 233 14.28 -5.38 10.73
CA SER A 233 13.64 -4.39 11.62
C SER A 233 12.10 -4.47 11.59
N ILE A 234 11.53 -4.90 10.45
CA ILE A 234 10.07 -4.98 10.23
C ILE A 234 9.51 -6.36 10.59
N PHE A 235 10.13 -7.43 10.08
CA PHE A 235 9.69 -8.80 10.30
C PHE A 235 10.22 -9.32 11.63
N THR A 236 9.60 -8.83 12.70
CA THR A 236 9.83 -9.20 14.10
C THR A 236 8.50 -9.19 14.87
N THR A 237 8.56 -9.50 16.17
CA THR A 237 7.41 -9.42 17.09
C THR A 237 6.83 -8.02 17.13
N GLN A 238 5.52 -7.90 17.37
CA GLN A 238 4.79 -6.63 17.47
C GLN A 238 5.53 -5.56 18.32
N GLN A 239 6.11 -5.95 19.46
CA GLN A 239 6.77 -5.04 20.41
C GLN A 239 8.14 -4.53 19.94
N ASN A 240 8.84 -5.29 19.09
CA ASN A 240 10.19 -4.97 18.63
C ASN A 240 10.18 -4.41 17.21
N ARG A 241 9.02 -4.33 16.57
CA ARG A 241 8.89 -3.88 15.19
C ARG A 241 9.18 -2.39 15.13
N SER A 242 10.07 -2.02 14.22
CA SER A 242 10.43 -0.62 14.05
C SER A 242 9.24 0.23 13.63
N THR A 243 9.22 1.49 14.10
CA THR A 243 8.29 2.49 13.58
C THR A 243 8.68 2.92 12.17
N VAL A 244 7.81 3.66 11.50
CA VAL A 244 8.12 4.21 10.18
C VAL A 244 9.36 5.11 10.22
N GLU A 245 9.47 5.98 11.23
CA GLU A 245 10.63 6.87 11.38
C GLU A 245 11.94 6.09 11.60
N GLU A 246 11.89 5.01 12.38
CA GLU A 246 13.05 4.14 12.60
C GLU A 246 13.46 3.41 11.32
N VAL A 247 12.48 2.91 10.54
CA VAL A 247 12.75 2.30 9.23
C VAL A 247 13.39 3.30 8.28
N LEU A 248 12.85 4.52 8.16
CA LEU A 248 13.39 5.58 7.30
C LEU A 248 14.81 6.02 7.73
N ALA A 249 15.20 5.82 8.99
CA ALA A 249 16.53 6.14 9.49
C ALA A 249 17.60 5.08 9.15
N LEU A 250 17.22 3.93 8.59
CA LEU A 250 18.15 2.84 8.24
C LEU A 250 19.08 3.19 7.08
N PRO A 251 20.28 2.58 7.00
CA PRO A 251 21.26 2.85 5.96
C PRO A 251 20.74 2.66 4.53
N PHE A 252 19.76 1.78 4.32
CA PHE A 252 19.16 1.57 3.00
C PHE A 252 18.52 2.84 2.43
N PHE A 253 18.00 3.76 3.26
CA PHE A 253 17.35 4.99 2.79
C PHE A 253 18.26 6.22 2.84
N LYS A 254 19.51 6.08 3.30
CA LYS A 254 20.46 7.19 3.32
C LYS A 254 21.09 7.37 1.95
N TYR A 255 21.11 8.62 1.48
CA TYR A 255 21.78 8.99 0.24
C TYR A 255 23.29 8.68 0.36
N GLN A 256 23.84 7.85 -0.52
CA GLN A 256 25.29 7.72 -0.64
C GLN A 256 25.78 8.96 -1.40
N SER A 257 26.49 9.87 -0.72
CA SER A 257 27.13 10.99 -1.39
C SER A 257 28.12 10.45 -2.42
N SER A 258 28.12 10.99 -3.64
CA SER A 258 28.99 10.60 -4.76
C SER A 258 30.49 10.88 -4.56
N TYR A 259 30.96 11.02 -3.32
CA TYR A 259 32.34 11.37 -2.97
C TYR A 259 33.06 10.39 -2.06
N THR A 260 32.43 9.30 -1.62
CA THR A 260 33.13 8.21 -0.94
C THR A 260 33.38 7.08 -1.91
N GLN A 261 34.65 6.91 -2.32
CA GLN A 261 35.15 5.69 -2.95
C GLN A 261 35.09 4.55 -1.92
N ASP A 262 33.89 4.09 -1.58
CA ASP A 262 33.71 2.77 -0.97
C ASP A 262 33.61 1.78 -2.12
N THR A 263 34.67 0.98 -2.28
CA THR A 263 34.79 -0.16 -3.19
C THR A 263 33.92 -1.35 -2.74
N GLU A 264 32.73 -1.09 -2.20
CA GLU A 264 31.72 -2.14 -2.06
C GLU A 264 31.07 -2.28 -3.43
N GLU A 265 31.44 -3.32 -4.18
CA GLU A 265 30.68 -3.77 -5.34
C GLU A 265 29.20 -3.77 -4.95
N GLU A 266 28.36 -3.01 -5.66
CA GLU A 266 26.91 -3.02 -5.41
C GLU A 266 26.42 -4.45 -5.65
N GLU A 267 26.28 -5.22 -4.57
CA GLU A 267 25.78 -6.58 -4.65
C GLU A 267 24.37 -6.50 -5.25
N PRO A 268 24.08 -7.29 -6.30
CA PRO A 268 22.77 -7.26 -6.90
C PRO A 268 21.74 -7.68 -5.84
N LEU A 269 20.62 -6.95 -5.78
CA LEU A 269 19.53 -7.20 -4.84
C LEU A 269 19.04 -8.67 -4.86
N LEU A 270 19.26 -9.36 -6.00
CA LEU A 270 19.06 -10.78 -6.21
C LEU A 270 20.29 -11.42 -6.89
N VAL A 271 20.59 -12.68 -6.56
CA VAL A 271 21.31 -13.57 -7.49
C VAL A 271 20.36 -13.79 -8.67
N THR A 272 20.75 -13.32 -9.85
CA THR A 272 20.15 -13.51 -11.18
C THR A 272 18.75 -14.15 -11.24
N VAL A 273 17.84 -13.47 -11.95
CA VAL A 273 16.41 -13.80 -12.25
C VAL A 273 16.17 -15.26 -12.72
N GLU A 274 17.22 -16.02 -13.01
CA GLU A 274 17.18 -17.40 -13.50
C GLU A 274 16.75 -18.45 -12.44
N ASN A 275 16.78 -18.14 -11.14
CA ASN A 275 16.46 -19.11 -10.08
C ASN A 275 15.06 -18.97 -9.44
N LEU A 276 14.16 -18.15 -9.99
CA LEU A 276 12.79 -17.99 -9.45
C LEU A 276 11.75 -18.91 -10.14
N ALA A 277 12.13 -19.66 -11.16
CA ALA A 277 11.23 -20.57 -11.89
C ALA A 277 11.29 -22.04 -11.43
N SER A 278 12.05 -22.37 -10.39
CA SER A 278 12.35 -23.76 -10.00
C SER A 278 12.12 -24.05 -8.52
N SER A 279 11.03 -23.53 -7.96
CA SER A 279 10.49 -23.99 -6.67
C SER A 279 8.96 -23.90 -6.66
N ASN A 280 8.33 -24.71 -7.53
CA ASN A 280 6.96 -25.16 -7.30
C ASN A 280 7.00 -26.44 -6.44
#